data_AF-A0A3S4TYQ4-F1
#
_entry.id   AF-A0A3S4TYQ4-F1
#
_cell.length_a   1.000
_cell.length_b   1.000
_cell.length_c   1.000
_cell.angle_alpha   90.00
_cell.angle_beta   90.00
_cell.angle_gamma   90.00
#
_symmetry.space_group_name_H-M   'P 1'
#
loop_
_entity.id
_entity.type
_entity.pdbx_description
1 polymer ?
#
loop_
_entity_poly.entity_id
_entity_poly.type
_entity_poly.pdbx_seq_one_letter_code
_entity_poly.pdbx_strand_id
1 'polypeptide(L)'
;MNKTEFIKIRCTLEEKQLIKSKSESTGRKFSDYCREILLNDEVIAVPKMTDNEREAIELLRRTTYFLHISNLIKVKDDAWVLITQSLSYLAREAFKRFFNPKYHIEERVIKLLNLMENDRKM
;
A
#
# COMPACT_ATOMS: atom_id res chain seq x y z
N MET A 1 -1.80 8.16 -29.95
CA MET A 1 -1.66 9.23 -30.96
C MET A 1 -0.35 9.95 -30.73
N ASN A 2 0.50 10.06 -31.74
CA ASN A 2 1.74 10.83 -31.65
C ASN A 2 1.43 12.32 -31.68
N LYS A 3 2.11 13.10 -30.82
CA LYS A 3 1.96 14.56 -30.73
C LYS A 3 2.94 15.19 -31.73
N THR A 4 2.45 15.88 -32.75
CA THR A 4 3.25 16.37 -33.88
C THR A 4 3.43 17.89 -33.91
N GLU A 5 2.56 18.64 -33.24
CA GLU A 5 2.56 20.12 -33.24
C GLU A 5 2.90 20.71 -31.86
N PHE A 6 3.50 21.91 -31.87
CA PHE A 6 3.94 22.61 -30.67
C PHE A 6 3.06 23.83 -30.38
N ILE A 7 2.67 23.96 -29.12
CA ILE A 7 1.98 25.15 -28.59
C ILE A 7 2.99 25.97 -27.80
N LYS A 8 3.07 27.29 -28.08
CA LYS A 8 3.95 28.23 -27.36
C LYS A 8 3.10 29.29 -26.68
N ILE A 9 3.32 29.49 -25.39
CA ILE A 9 2.56 30.43 -24.55
C ILE A 9 3.54 31.44 -23.97
N ARG A 10 3.20 32.73 -24.06
CA ARG A 10 3.93 33.79 -23.36
C ARG A 10 3.48 33.81 -21.90
N CYS A 11 4.43 33.83 -20.98
CA CYS A 11 4.17 33.93 -19.54
C CYS A 11 5.32 34.69 -18.87
N THR A 12 5.04 35.27 -17.72
CA THR A 12 6.07 35.82 -16.82
C THR A 12 6.80 34.70 -16.09
N LEU A 13 7.92 35.02 -15.44
CA LEU A 13 8.68 34.04 -14.66
C LEU A 13 7.85 33.47 -13.51
N GLU A 14 7.08 34.33 -12.84
CA GLU A 14 6.21 33.99 -11.71
C GLU A 14 5.06 33.06 -12.15
N GLU A 15 4.39 33.40 -13.25
CA GLU A 15 3.35 32.56 -13.83
C GLU A 15 3.90 31.18 -14.19
N LYS A 16 5.08 31.13 -14.81
CA LYS A 16 5.73 29.87 -15.16
C LYS A 16 6.03 29.01 -13.93
N GLN A 17 6.50 29.62 -12.84
CA GLN A 17 6.75 28.92 -11.58
C GLN A 17 5.46 28.41 -10.94
N LEU A 18 4.40 29.23 -10.95
CA LEU A 18 3.10 28.86 -10.41
C LEU A 18 2.49 27.67 -11.17
N ILE A 19 2.50 27.72 -12.51
CA ILE A 19 2.01 26.61 -13.36
C ILE A 19 2.84 25.35 -13.10
N LYS A 20 4.16 25.49 -12.92
CA LYS A 20 5.03 24.35 -12.62
C LYS A 20 4.69 23.72 -11.26
N SER A 21 4.54 24.53 -10.21
CA SER A 21 4.12 24.06 -8.88
C SER A 21 2.77 23.34 -8.93
N LYS A 22 1.78 23.90 -9.64
CA LYS A 22 0.48 23.23 -9.83
C LYS A 22 0.61 21.92 -10.61
N SER A 23 1.47 21.85 -11.63
CA SER A 23 1.69 20.59 -12.35
C SER A 23 2.27 19.50 -11.44
N GLU A 24 3.21 19.86 -10.56
CA GLU A 24 3.87 18.93 -9.64
C GLU A 24 2.91 18.37 -8.59
N SER A 25 1.95 19.18 -8.12
CA SER A 25 0.93 18.73 -7.16
C SER A 25 -0.08 17.75 -7.77
N THR A 26 -0.36 17.84 -9.09
CA THR A 26 -1.23 16.87 -9.79
C THR A 26 -0.56 15.54 -10.11
N GLY A 27 0.76 15.43 -9.91
CA GLY A 27 1.53 14.24 -10.26
C GLY A 27 1.72 14.02 -11.78
N ARG A 28 1.34 15.00 -12.61
CA ARG A 28 1.47 14.93 -14.07
C ARG A 28 2.74 15.63 -14.56
N LYS A 29 3.17 15.27 -15.78
CA LYS A 29 4.24 16.00 -16.47
C LYS A 29 3.74 17.41 -16.84
N PHE A 30 4.62 18.41 -16.76
CA PHE A 30 4.29 19.80 -17.06
C PHE A 30 3.59 19.98 -18.42
N SER A 31 4.07 19.30 -19.47
CA SER A 31 3.46 19.39 -20.80
C SER A 31 2.06 18.78 -20.88
N ASP A 32 1.84 17.65 -20.19
CA ASP A 32 0.54 16.98 -20.17
C ASP A 32 -0.46 17.78 -19.34
N TYR A 33 -0.02 18.36 -18.21
CA TYR A 33 -0.80 19.28 -17.38
C TYR A 33 -1.29 20.50 -18.18
N CYS A 34 -0.38 21.20 -18.86
CA CYS A 34 -0.74 22.38 -19.66
C CYS A 34 -1.71 22.01 -20.79
N ARG A 35 -1.49 20.87 -21.46
CA ARG A 35 -2.37 20.43 -22.55
C ARG A 35 -3.77 20.10 -22.04
N GLU A 36 -3.88 19.45 -20.90
CA GLU A 36 -5.15 19.00 -20.34
C GLU A 36 -5.97 20.17 -19.80
N ILE A 37 -5.32 21.15 -19.15
CA ILE A 37 -5.98 22.43 -18.80
C ILE A 37 -6.53 23.11 -20.05
N LEU A 38 -5.76 23.20 -21.13
CA LEU A 38 -6.21 23.87 -22.35
C LEU A 38 -7.34 23.14 -23.09
N LEU A 39 -7.47 21.83 -22.89
CA LEU A 39 -8.48 21.02 -23.57
C LEU A 39 -9.76 20.87 -22.76
N ASN A 40 -9.63 20.74 -21.44
CA ASN A 40 -10.73 20.32 -20.56
C ASN A 40 -11.08 21.38 -19.49
N ASP A 41 -10.37 22.50 -19.43
CA ASP A 41 -10.43 23.56 -18.38
C ASP A 41 -10.16 23.09 -16.93
N GLU A 42 -10.15 21.78 -16.69
CA GLU A 42 -9.85 21.16 -15.40
C GLU A 42 -8.79 20.05 -15.53
N VAL A 43 -8.03 19.84 -14.45
CA VAL A 43 -7.12 18.71 -14.33
C VAL A 43 -7.39 17.99 -13.02
N ILE A 44 -7.71 16.70 -13.13
CA ILE A 44 -7.85 15.82 -11.97
C ILE A 44 -6.45 15.61 -11.38
N ALA A 45 -6.24 16.20 -10.20
CA ALA A 45 -5.07 15.93 -9.38
C ALA A 45 -5.21 14.53 -8.78
N VAL A 46 -4.35 13.60 -9.20
CA VAL A 46 -4.24 12.32 -8.52
C VAL A 46 -3.15 12.49 -7.46
N PRO A 47 -3.48 12.47 -6.17
CA PRO A 47 -2.48 12.60 -5.12
C PRO A 47 -1.41 11.52 -5.29
N LYS A 48 -0.14 11.89 -5.07
CA LYS A 48 0.92 10.88 -5.01
C LYS A 48 0.64 9.99 -3.81
N MET A 49 0.69 8.69 -4.05
CA MET A 49 0.58 7.68 -3.00
C MET A 49 1.65 7.95 -1.94
N THR A 50 1.21 8.06 -0.69
CA THR A 50 2.06 8.24 0.48
C THR A 50 2.89 6.98 0.73
N ASP A 51 3.98 7.12 1.48
CA ASP A 51 4.84 5.97 1.82
C ASP A 51 4.06 4.88 2.57
N ASN A 52 3.14 5.28 3.47
CA ASN A 52 2.24 4.38 4.19
C ASN A 52 1.29 3.63 3.26
N GLU A 53 0.69 4.31 2.28
CA GLU A 53 -0.20 3.66 1.30
C GLU A 53 0.57 2.69 0.39
N ARG A 54 1.83 3.04 0.06
CA ARG A 54 2.70 2.16 -0.73
C ARG A 54 3.08 0.90 0.04
N GLU A 55 3.41 1.04 1.32
CA GLU A 55 3.68 -0.08 2.22
C GLU A 55 2.43 -0.96 2.41
N ALA A 56 1.25 -0.36 2.60
CA ALA A 56 -0.01 -1.09 2.71
C ALA A 56 -0.31 -1.91 1.44
N ILE A 57 -0.06 -1.38 0.24
CA ILE A 57 -0.21 -2.14 -1.01
C ILE A 57 0.77 -3.30 -1.09
N GLU A 58 2.02 -3.10 -0.65
CA GLU A 58 3.01 -4.18 -0.68
C GLU A 58 2.67 -5.30 0.32
N LEU A 59 2.12 -4.94 1.48
CA LEU A 59 1.55 -5.90 2.43
C LEU A 59 0.33 -6.63 1.85
N LEU A 60 -0.56 -5.93 1.14
CA LEU A 60 -1.71 -6.54 0.46
C LEU A 60 -1.29 -7.47 -0.71
N ARG A 61 -0.19 -7.15 -1.39
CA ARG A 61 0.40 -8.08 -2.37
C ARG A 61 0.94 -9.33 -1.70
N ARG A 62 1.41 -9.25 -0.46
CA ARG A 62 1.81 -10.46 0.29
C ARG A 62 0.60 -11.24 0.79
N THR A 63 -0.57 -10.62 1.02
CA THR A 63 -1.77 -11.38 1.38
C THR A 63 -2.35 -12.20 0.23
N THR A 64 -1.96 -11.97 -1.03
CA THR A 64 -2.32 -12.90 -2.13
C THR A 64 -1.70 -14.30 -1.92
N TYR A 65 -0.62 -14.44 -1.15
CA TYR A 65 -0.13 -15.74 -0.72
C TYR A 65 -1.18 -16.51 0.10
N PHE A 66 -2.01 -15.84 0.91
CA PHE A 66 -3.10 -16.50 1.63
C PHE A 66 -4.21 -16.98 0.69
N LEU A 67 -4.43 -16.31 -0.45
CA LEU A 67 -5.36 -16.78 -1.47
C LEU A 67 -4.83 -18.04 -2.17
N HIS A 68 -3.55 -18.08 -2.50
CA HIS A 68 -2.91 -19.28 -3.06
C HIS A 68 -2.89 -20.44 -2.07
N ILE A 69 -2.60 -20.16 -0.79
CA ILE A 69 -2.68 -21.14 0.30
C ILE A 69 -4.13 -21.63 0.44
N SER A 70 -5.13 -20.74 0.45
CA SER A 70 -6.56 -21.10 0.50
C SER A 70 -6.99 -21.99 -0.67
N ASN A 71 -6.55 -21.67 -1.87
CA ASN A 71 -6.83 -22.48 -3.06
C ASN A 71 -6.11 -23.83 -3.01
N LEU A 72 -4.90 -23.89 -2.46
CA LEU A 72 -4.16 -25.15 -2.27
C LEU A 72 -4.84 -26.05 -1.22
N ILE A 73 -5.28 -25.47 -0.09
CA ILE A 73 -6.06 -26.15 0.97
C ILE A 73 -7.36 -26.73 0.40
N LYS A 74 -8.03 -26.01 -0.51
CA LYS A 74 -9.26 -26.50 -1.16
C LYS A 74 -9.03 -27.65 -2.14
N VAL A 75 -7.82 -27.79 -2.70
CA VAL A 75 -7.55 -28.69 -3.82
C VAL A 75 -6.90 -30.00 -3.40
N LYS A 76 -6.15 -30.06 -2.28
CA LYS A 76 -5.59 -31.32 -1.78
C LYS A 76 -5.41 -31.33 -0.26
N ASP A 77 -6.00 -32.38 0.34
CA ASP A 77 -5.72 -32.93 1.67
C ASP A 77 -6.35 -32.17 2.87
N ASP A 78 -7.29 -32.85 3.53
CA ASP A 78 -8.11 -32.35 4.65
C ASP A 78 -7.25 -31.94 5.87
N ALA A 79 -6.02 -32.46 6.00
CA ALA A 79 -5.09 -32.06 7.05
C ALA A 79 -4.73 -30.57 6.99
N TRP A 80 -4.81 -29.95 5.81
CA TRP A 80 -4.49 -28.54 5.61
C TRP A 80 -5.51 -27.58 6.24
N VAL A 81 -6.77 -28.00 6.40
CA VAL A 81 -7.78 -27.21 7.12
C VAL A 81 -7.32 -26.97 8.56
N LEU A 82 -6.83 -28.02 9.22
CA LEU A 82 -6.36 -27.96 10.60
C LEU A 82 -5.10 -27.08 10.73
N ILE A 83 -4.17 -27.21 9.79
CA ILE A 83 -2.95 -26.39 9.75
C ILE A 83 -3.31 -24.91 9.57
N THR A 84 -4.26 -24.61 8.69
CA THR A 84 -4.68 -23.23 8.38
C THR A 84 -5.45 -22.59 9.53
N GLN A 85 -6.30 -23.34 10.20
CA GLN A 85 -6.97 -22.89 11.43
C GLN A 85 -5.94 -22.58 12.51
N SER A 86 -4.93 -23.46 12.66
CA SER A 86 -3.83 -23.26 13.61
C SER A 86 -3.02 -22.00 13.26
N LEU A 87 -2.67 -21.81 11.99
CA LEU A 87 -1.93 -20.62 11.53
C LEU A 87 -2.73 -19.33 11.71
N SER A 88 -4.04 -19.37 11.44
CA SER A 88 -4.95 -18.24 11.60
C SER A 88 -5.12 -17.86 13.07
N TYR A 89 -5.17 -18.85 13.97
CA TYR A 89 -5.16 -18.63 15.41
C TYR A 89 -3.85 -17.96 15.85
N LEU A 90 -2.70 -18.48 15.43
CA LEU A 90 -1.39 -17.91 15.74
C LEU A 90 -1.26 -16.46 15.25
N ALA A 91 -1.69 -16.18 14.00
CA ALA A 91 -1.69 -14.83 13.44
C ALA A 91 -2.58 -13.87 14.24
N ARG A 92 -3.78 -14.31 14.67
CA ARG A 92 -4.68 -13.50 15.49
C ARG A 92 -4.07 -13.14 16.84
N GLU A 93 -3.45 -14.10 17.53
CA GLU A 93 -2.80 -13.84 18.82
C GLU A 93 -1.59 -12.89 18.66
N ALA A 94 -0.84 -13.00 17.56
CA ALA A 94 0.20 -12.05 17.21
C ALA A 94 -0.34 -10.63 16.94
N PHE A 95 -1.47 -10.49 16.23
CA PHE A 95 -2.10 -9.19 15.99
C PHE A 95 -2.62 -8.54 17.29
N LYS A 96 -3.27 -9.30 18.16
CA LYS A 96 -3.72 -8.77 19.47
C LYS A 96 -2.56 -8.24 20.29
N ARG A 97 -1.41 -8.92 20.25
CA ARG A 97 -0.18 -8.47 20.89
C ARG A 97 0.39 -7.21 20.25
N PHE A 98 0.39 -7.13 18.92
CA PHE A 98 0.84 -5.95 18.18
C PHE A 98 0.04 -4.69 18.57
N PHE A 99 -1.28 -4.80 18.67
CA PHE A 99 -2.14 -3.67 19.05
C PHE A 99 -2.23 -3.43 20.57
N ASN A 100 -1.89 -4.42 21.40
CA ASN A 100 -1.87 -4.29 22.85
C ASN A 100 -0.63 -4.98 23.45
N PRO A 101 0.44 -4.22 23.76
CA PRO A 101 1.67 -4.73 24.34
C PRO A 101 1.53 -5.36 25.74
N LYS A 102 0.36 -5.26 26.39
CA LYS A 102 0.08 -5.93 27.67
C LYS A 102 -0.73 -7.22 27.49
N TYR A 103 -1.17 -7.53 26.27
CA TYR A 103 -1.93 -8.74 25.97
C TYR A 103 -1.06 -9.98 26.22
N HIS A 104 -1.54 -10.88 27.07
CA HIS A 104 -0.87 -12.11 27.41
C HIS A 104 -1.10 -13.16 26.32
N ILE A 105 -0.02 -13.58 25.67
CA ILE A 105 -0.04 -14.69 24.72
C ILE A 105 0.33 -15.97 25.49
N GLU A 106 -0.37 -17.08 25.21
CA GLU A 106 -0.04 -18.40 25.74
C GLU A 106 1.39 -18.82 25.35
N GLU A 107 2.13 -19.43 26.29
CA GLU A 107 3.55 -19.80 26.13
C GLU A 107 3.79 -20.69 24.88
N ARG A 108 2.85 -21.58 24.55
CA ARG A 108 2.92 -22.43 23.36
C ARG A 108 2.96 -21.63 22.06
N VAL A 109 2.26 -20.51 22.01
CA VAL A 109 2.17 -19.64 20.82
C VAL A 109 3.45 -18.81 20.68
N ILE A 110 4.03 -18.36 21.80
CA ILE A 110 5.33 -17.67 21.84
C ILE A 110 6.43 -18.56 21.25
N LYS A 111 6.49 -19.84 21.68
CA LYS A 111 7.45 -20.83 21.15
C LYS A 111 7.23 -21.10 19.66
N LEU A 112 5.99 -21.27 19.21
CA LEU A 112 5.68 -21.54 17.81
C LEU A 112 5.97 -20.36 16.87
N LEU A 113 5.82 -19.13 17.36
CA LEU A 113 6.06 -17.91 16.59
C LEU A 113 7.50 -17.37 16.73
N ASN A 114 8.37 -18.05 17.50
CA ASN A 114 9.72 -17.58 17.85
C ASN A 114 9.74 -16.13 18.35
N LEU A 115 8.74 -15.74 19.15
CA LEU A 115 8.67 -14.40 19.74
C LEU A 115 9.58 -14.32 20.96
N MET A 116 10.27 -13.18 21.15
CA MET A 116 11.02 -12.95 22.38
C MET A 116 10.05 -12.80 23.56
N GLU A 117 10.28 -13.56 24.64
CA GLU A 117 9.46 -13.52 25.86
C GLU A 117 9.67 -12.24 26.71
N ASN A 118 10.58 -11.37 26.26
CA ASN A 118 11.21 -10.31 27.06
C ASN A 118 10.40 -9.02 27.26
N ASP A 119 9.16 -8.93 26.77
CA ASP A 119 8.37 -7.69 26.86
C ASP A 119 7.74 -7.42 28.24
N ARG A 120 8.09 -8.18 29.29
CA ARG A 120 7.69 -7.85 30.68
C ARG A 120 8.51 -6.71 31.31
N LYS A 121 9.50 -6.17 30.59
CA LYS A 121 10.31 -5.02 31.04
C LYS A 121 9.90 -3.74 30.30
N MET A 122 8.73 -3.21 30.64
CA MET A 122 8.44 -1.78 30.54
C MET A 122 7.86 -1.33 31.88
#